data_AF-A0A7Y2G829-F1
#
_entry.id   AF-A0A7Y2G829-F1
#
_cell.length_a   1.000
_cell.length_b   1.000
_cell.length_c   1.000
_cell.angle_alpha   90.00
_cell.angle_beta   90.00
_cell.angle_gamma   90.00
#
_symmetry.space_group_name_H-M   'P 1'
#
loop_
_entity.id
_entity.type
_entity.pdbx_description
1 polymer ?
#
loop_
_entity_poly.entity_id
_entity_poly.type
_entity_poly.pdbx_seq_one_letter_code
_entity_poly.pdbx_strand_id
1 'polypeptide(L)'
;DFPDVKFVLVDGRIDDIENVASLIFREHEGSFLVGALAAMKSESGVLGFVGGMDVPLIHKFEAGYAAGAQHVRPDSRVIVGYAGVRPEAFADPVRGKEIALSQIDQGADVLFHASGVTGLGVIEGARDRGVFAIGVDANQNGVAPGTMLTSMIKRVDNALYRYVSDAYNDEFRGGLVEYGLAEEGVGVAVDEHNESLIDAEMLARVAELRERIISGEIRVPSETGRGHGRKGARAPRIP
;
A
#
# COMPACT_ATOMS: atom_id res chain seq x y z
N ASP A 1 -27.10 16.78 11.13
CA ASP A 1 -26.81 17.83 12.13
C ASP A 1 -26.13 19.07 11.55
N PHE A 2 -25.22 18.95 10.58
CA PHE A 2 -24.48 20.10 10.02
C PHE A 2 -24.59 20.15 8.48
N PRO A 3 -25.75 20.53 7.90
CA PRO A 3 -25.95 20.50 6.45
C PRO A 3 -25.06 21.49 5.68
N ASP A 4 -24.68 22.61 6.31
CA ASP A 4 -23.87 23.66 5.68
C ASP A 4 -22.35 23.42 5.82
N VAL A 5 -21.95 22.40 6.58
CA VAL A 5 -20.54 22.04 6.77
C VAL A 5 -20.15 21.03 5.69
N LYS A 6 -19.06 21.31 4.96
CA LYS A 6 -18.47 20.40 3.99
C LYS A 6 -17.56 19.41 4.73
N PHE A 7 -17.77 18.11 4.54
CA PHE A 7 -16.96 17.06 5.16
C PHE A 7 -16.18 16.28 4.10
N VAL A 8 -14.93 15.95 4.41
CA VAL A 8 -14.12 15.03 3.62
C VAL A 8 -13.73 13.85 4.50
N LEU A 9 -14.09 12.65 4.07
CA LEU A 9 -13.76 11.39 4.72
C LEU A 9 -12.72 10.67 3.87
N VAL A 10 -11.54 10.41 4.44
CA VAL A 10 -10.47 9.64 3.79
C VAL A 10 -10.50 8.21 4.29
N ASP A 11 -10.33 7.24 3.39
CA ASP A 11 -10.27 5.80 3.67
C ASP A 11 -11.52 5.23 4.34
N GLY A 12 -12.63 5.94 4.17
CA GLY A 12 -13.95 5.53 4.62
C GLY A 12 -14.97 5.79 3.53
N ARG A 13 -16.09 5.07 3.64
CA ARG A 13 -17.22 5.21 2.74
C ARG A 13 -18.45 5.59 3.52
N ILE A 14 -19.03 6.72 3.15
CA ILE A 14 -20.39 7.11 3.52
C ILE A 14 -21.12 7.39 2.21
N ASP A 15 -22.17 6.62 1.97
CA ASP A 15 -23.04 6.77 0.80
C ASP A 15 -24.19 7.76 1.12
N ASP A 16 -24.76 8.33 0.06
CA ASP A 16 -26.02 9.08 0.09
C ASP A 16 -26.05 10.33 1.02
N ILE A 17 -24.91 11.02 1.17
CA ILE A 17 -24.83 12.32 1.88
C ILE A 17 -24.14 13.38 1.01
N GLU A 18 -24.89 14.42 0.61
CA GLU A 18 -24.46 15.44 -0.37
C GLU A 18 -23.28 16.32 0.08
N ASN A 19 -23.20 16.66 1.38
CA ASN A 19 -22.14 17.49 1.93
C ASN A 19 -20.94 16.69 2.44
N VAL A 20 -20.84 15.39 2.09
CA VAL A 20 -19.74 14.50 2.46
C VAL A 20 -19.06 13.98 1.20
N ALA A 21 -17.77 14.22 1.05
CA ALA A 21 -16.93 13.58 0.05
C ALA A 21 -16.18 12.38 0.68
N SER A 22 -16.44 11.17 0.18
CA SER A 22 -15.73 9.95 0.57
C SER A 22 -14.59 9.69 -0.41
N LEU A 23 -13.35 9.71 0.06
CA LEU A 23 -12.14 9.51 -0.73
C LEU A 23 -11.57 8.13 -0.44
N ILE A 24 -11.63 7.25 -1.42
CA ILE A 24 -11.09 5.89 -1.32
C ILE A 24 -9.92 5.76 -2.29
N PHE A 25 -8.91 5.02 -1.90
CA PHE A 25 -7.77 4.73 -2.77
C PHE A 25 -7.78 3.27 -3.21
N ARG A 26 -7.12 2.99 -4.33
CA ARG A 26 -6.85 1.64 -4.82
C ARG A 26 -5.41 1.28 -4.48
N GLU A 27 -5.11 1.21 -3.18
CA GLU A 27 -3.74 1.01 -2.65
C GLU A 27 -3.14 -0.33 -3.06
N HIS A 28 -3.99 -1.34 -3.25
CA HIS A 28 -3.57 -2.61 -3.84
C HIS A 28 -2.88 -2.43 -5.20
N GLU A 29 -3.29 -1.49 -6.06
CA GLU A 29 -2.64 -1.24 -7.36
C GLU A 29 -1.20 -0.75 -7.20
N GLY A 30 -0.97 0.26 -6.33
CA GLY A 30 0.39 0.72 -6.01
C GLY A 30 1.22 -0.35 -5.29
N SER A 31 0.58 -1.10 -4.39
CA SER A 31 1.20 -2.20 -3.65
C SER A 31 1.66 -3.32 -4.58
N PHE A 32 0.91 -3.60 -5.65
CA PHE A 32 1.30 -4.55 -6.69
C PHE A 32 2.59 -4.14 -7.39
N LEU A 33 2.73 -2.86 -7.74
CA LEU A 33 3.95 -2.38 -8.38
C LEU A 33 5.18 -2.52 -7.47
N VAL A 34 5.07 -2.13 -6.20
CA VAL A 34 6.18 -2.28 -5.26
C VAL A 34 6.44 -3.74 -4.87
N GLY A 35 5.43 -4.61 -4.92
CA GLY A 35 5.57 -6.06 -4.76
C GLY A 35 6.35 -6.70 -5.90
N ALA A 36 6.04 -6.32 -7.14
CA ALA A 36 6.80 -6.76 -8.30
C ALA A 36 8.27 -6.28 -8.22
N LEU A 37 8.48 -5.01 -7.85
CA LEU A 37 9.83 -4.47 -7.67
C LEU A 37 10.60 -5.20 -6.56
N ALA A 38 9.96 -5.46 -5.41
CA ALA A 38 10.54 -6.20 -4.31
C ALA A 38 10.99 -7.61 -4.74
N ALA A 39 10.14 -8.33 -5.47
CA ALA A 39 10.45 -9.66 -5.95
C ALA A 39 11.57 -9.68 -7.00
N MET A 40 11.66 -8.67 -7.87
CA MET A 40 12.80 -8.55 -8.79
C MET A 40 14.11 -8.26 -8.04
N LYS A 41 14.04 -7.43 -6.99
CA LYS A 41 15.22 -7.05 -6.19
C LYS A 41 15.71 -8.16 -5.25
N SER A 42 14.78 -8.94 -4.70
CA SER A 42 15.06 -9.97 -3.70
C SER A 42 16.01 -11.05 -4.23
N GLU A 43 16.96 -11.45 -3.40
CA GLU A 43 17.85 -12.58 -3.64
C GLU A 43 17.27 -13.89 -3.07
N SER A 44 16.57 -13.82 -1.93
CA SER A 44 16.02 -14.99 -1.24
C SER A 44 14.67 -15.46 -1.79
N GLY A 45 13.94 -14.58 -2.48
CA GLY A 45 12.53 -14.80 -2.86
C GLY A 45 11.56 -14.77 -1.67
N VAL A 46 12.06 -14.47 -0.47
CA VAL A 46 11.24 -14.28 0.74
C VAL A 46 11.14 -12.78 0.99
N LEU A 47 9.91 -12.29 1.05
CA LEU A 47 9.58 -10.89 1.27
C LEU A 47 8.83 -10.75 2.59
N GLY A 48 8.84 -9.54 3.16
CA GLY A 48 8.10 -9.23 4.38
C GLY A 48 7.07 -8.15 4.16
N PHE A 49 5.92 -8.29 4.83
CA PHE A 49 4.90 -7.25 4.93
C PHE A 49 4.58 -6.99 6.41
N VAL A 50 4.63 -5.73 6.81
CA VAL A 50 4.31 -5.29 8.18
C VAL A 50 3.15 -4.30 8.16
N GLY A 51 1.97 -4.78 8.52
CA GLY A 51 0.77 -3.96 8.69
C GLY A 51 0.73 -3.30 10.07
N GLY A 52 0.09 -2.14 10.17
CA GLY A 52 -0.21 -1.51 11.45
C GLY A 52 -1.33 -2.26 12.16
N MET A 53 -2.57 -1.81 11.95
CA MET A 53 -3.75 -2.50 12.45
C MET A 53 -4.21 -3.61 11.49
N ASP A 54 -4.63 -4.75 12.03
CA ASP A 54 -5.25 -5.86 11.29
C ASP A 54 -6.70 -5.51 10.90
N VAL A 55 -6.86 -4.82 9.77
CA VAL A 55 -8.15 -4.37 9.22
C VAL A 55 -8.20 -4.46 7.70
N PRO A 56 -9.40 -4.51 7.09
CA PRO A 56 -9.55 -4.64 5.63
C PRO A 56 -8.77 -3.62 4.81
N LEU A 57 -8.62 -2.37 5.30
CA LEU A 57 -7.81 -1.36 4.62
C LEU A 57 -6.36 -1.82 4.43
N ILE A 58 -5.72 -2.35 5.48
CA ILE A 58 -4.33 -2.80 5.41
C ILE A 58 -4.20 -4.11 4.63
N HIS A 59 -5.25 -4.96 4.65
CA HIS A 59 -5.31 -6.17 3.83
C HIS A 59 -5.23 -5.88 2.33
N LYS A 60 -5.75 -4.73 1.87
CA LYS A 60 -5.61 -4.31 0.46
C LYS A 60 -4.15 -4.14 0.06
N PHE A 61 -3.34 -3.54 0.94
CA PHE A 61 -1.91 -3.39 0.72
C PHE A 61 -1.20 -4.76 0.68
N GLU A 62 -1.50 -5.65 1.64
CA GLU A 62 -0.97 -7.02 1.67
C GLU A 62 -1.29 -7.76 0.36
N ALA A 63 -2.55 -7.72 -0.06
CA ALA A 63 -3.05 -8.45 -1.23
C ALA A 63 -2.36 -7.98 -2.52
N GLY A 64 -2.26 -6.66 -2.72
CA GLY A 64 -1.55 -6.09 -3.86
C GLY A 64 -0.07 -6.48 -3.86
N TYR A 65 0.62 -6.32 -2.72
CA TYR A 65 2.03 -6.62 -2.58
C TYR A 65 2.36 -8.09 -2.90
N ALA A 66 1.61 -9.03 -2.32
CA ALA A 66 1.79 -10.44 -2.58
C ALA A 66 1.49 -10.81 -4.05
N ALA A 67 0.42 -10.26 -4.62
CA ALA A 67 0.07 -10.51 -6.01
C ALA A 67 1.12 -9.98 -6.99
N GLY A 68 1.67 -8.79 -6.74
CA GLY A 68 2.74 -8.20 -7.54
C GLY A 68 4.02 -9.02 -7.52
N ALA A 69 4.43 -9.45 -6.31
CA ALA A 69 5.60 -10.30 -6.13
C ALA A 69 5.46 -11.63 -6.90
N GLN A 70 4.32 -12.31 -6.73
CA GLN A 70 4.03 -13.58 -7.38
C GLN A 70 3.82 -13.45 -8.90
N HIS A 71 3.44 -12.27 -9.39
CA HIS A 71 3.30 -12.03 -10.82
C HIS A 71 4.64 -12.11 -11.57
N VAL A 72 5.72 -11.60 -10.98
CA VAL A 72 7.06 -11.58 -11.60
C VAL A 72 7.94 -12.75 -11.15
N ARG A 73 7.72 -13.27 -9.95
CA ARG A 73 8.42 -14.43 -9.39
C ARG A 73 7.40 -15.32 -8.67
N PRO A 74 6.81 -16.32 -9.37
CA PRO A 74 5.69 -17.12 -8.87
C PRO A 74 5.93 -17.89 -7.57
N ASP A 75 7.19 -18.19 -7.25
CA ASP A 75 7.61 -18.87 -6.03
C ASP A 75 7.89 -17.92 -4.85
N SER A 76 7.71 -16.60 -5.03
CA SER A 76 7.88 -15.62 -3.96
C SER A 76 6.96 -15.90 -2.77
N ARG A 77 7.54 -15.83 -1.56
CA ARG A 77 6.81 -16.00 -0.29
C ARG A 77 6.79 -14.69 0.48
N VAL A 78 5.59 -14.18 0.78
CA VAL A 78 5.41 -13.00 1.64
C VAL A 78 5.11 -13.43 3.08
N ILE A 79 5.99 -13.09 4.02
CA ILE A 79 5.76 -13.24 5.45
C ILE A 79 5.00 -12.01 5.93
N VAL A 80 3.91 -12.22 6.67
CA VAL A 80 2.97 -11.16 7.05
C VAL A 80 2.90 -11.05 8.56
N GLY A 81 2.99 -9.83 9.08
CA GLY A 81 2.78 -9.52 10.48
C GLY A 81 2.01 -8.21 10.64
N TYR A 82 1.18 -8.14 11.69
CA TYR A 82 0.43 -6.95 12.06
C TYR A 82 0.86 -6.50 13.46
N ALA A 83 0.99 -5.20 13.68
CA ALA A 83 1.39 -4.64 14.97
C ALA A 83 0.30 -4.78 16.04
N GLY A 84 -0.99 -4.80 15.65
CA GLY A 84 -2.10 -5.03 16.57
C GLY A 84 -3.48 -4.93 15.92
N VAL A 85 -4.52 -4.89 16.75
CA VAL A 85 -5.95 -4.81 16.33
C VAL A 85 -6.64 -3.52 16.77
N ARG A 86 -5.88 -2.57 17.31
CA ARG A 86 -6.36 -1.27 17.82
C ARG A 86 -5.58 -0.13 17.17
N PRO A 87 -6.10 1.11 17.18
CA PRO A 87 -5.45 2.26 16.52
C PRO A 87 -4.01 2.52 16.96
N GLU A 88 -3.64 2.19 18.20
CA GLU A 88 -2.25 2.34 18.70
C GLU A 88 -1.23 1.54 17.88
N ALA A 89 -1.67 0.51 17.14
CA ALA A 89 -0.82 -0.30 16.26
C ALA A 89 -0.14 0.50 15.13
N PHE A 90 -0.61 1.71 14.83
CA PHE A 90 0.03 2.62 13.87
C PHE A 90 1.09 3.54 14.48
N ALA A 91 1.32 3.49 15.80
CA ALA A 91 2.18 4.41 16.55
C ALA A 91 3.22 3.71 17.43
N ASP A 92 3.61 2.48 17.10
CA ASP A 92 4.53 1.65 17.89
C ASP A 92 5.76 1.21 17.07
N PRO A 93 6.79 2.07 16.90
CA PRO A 93 8.01 1.72 16.18
C PRO A 93 8.75 0.52 16.78
N VAL A 94 8.70 0.33 18.10
CA VAL A 94 9.37 -0.81 18.75
C VAL A 94 8.78 -2.11 18.24
N ARG A 95 7.45 -2.20 18.21
CA ARG A 95 6.74 -3.36 17.67
C ARG A 95 7.03 -3.57 16.18
N GLY A 96 7.09 -2.50 15.40
CA GLY A 96 7.45 -2.55 13.98
C GLY A 96 8.83 -3.18 13.76
N LYS A 97 9.82 -2.76 14.55
CA LYS A 97 11.19 -3.30 14.49
C LYS A 97 11.24 -4.78 14.89
N GLU A 98 10.53 -5.18 15.94
CA GLU A 98 10.44 -6.59 16.36
C GLU A 98 9.90 -7.49 15.25
N ILE A 99 8.79 -7.09 14.61
CA ILE A 99 8.19 -7.85 13.52
C ILE A 99 9.15 -7.92 12.32
N ALA A 100 9.76 -6.80 11.94
CA ALA A 100 10.73 -6.74 10.86
C ALA A 100 11.90 -7.70 11.09
N LEU A 101 12.55 -7.64 12.26
CA LEU A 101 13.65 -8.54 12.62
C LEU A 101 13.23 -10.01 12.58
N SER A 102 12.03 -10.32 13.07
CA SER A 102 11.49 -11.68 13.00
C SER A 102 11.27 -12.17 11.55
N GLN A 103 10.84 -11.31 10.63
CA GLN A 103 10.69 -11.64 9.22
C GLN A 103 12.04 -11.83 8.54
N ILE A 104 13.02 -10.99 8.86
CA ILE A 104 14.40 -11.08 8.37
C ILE A 104 15.05 -12.39 8.83
N ASP A 105 14.86 -12.78 10.10
CA ASP A 105 15.37 -14.06 10.64
C ASP A 105 14.72 -15.28 9.96
N GLN A 106 13.55 -15.10 9.34
CA GLN A 106 12.88 -16.11 8.50
C GLN A 106 13.26 -16.03 7.01
N GLY A 107 14.22 -15.17 6.66
CA GLY A 107 14.81 -15.04 5.33
C GLY A 107 14.34 -13.85 4.50
N ALA A 108 13.47 -12.97 5.04
CA ALA A 108 12.99 -11.82 4.28
C ALA A 108 14.11 -10.81 4.01
N ASP A 109 14.30 -10.41 2.74
CA ASP A 109 15.34 -9.47 2.32
C ASP A 109 14.81 -8.16 1.70
N VAL A 110 13.49 -8.07 1.52
CA VAL A 110 12.78 -6.82 1.22
C VAL A 110 11.51 -6.75 2.07
N LEU A 111 11.35 -5.67 2.84
CA LEU A 111 10.21 -5.45 3.74
C LEU A 111 9.35 -4.28 3.25
N PHE A 112 8.05 -4.50 3.06
CA PHE A 112 7.08 -3.42 2.84
C PHE A 112 6.26 -3.18 4.10
N HIS A 113 6.07 -1.92 4.50
CA HIS A 113 5.22 -1.61 5.64
C HIS A 113 3.99 -0.79 5.23
N ALA A 114 2.85 -1.08 5.84
CA ALA A 114 1.61 -0.31 5.75
C ALA A 114 1.10 -0.05 7.17
N SER A 115 1.88 0.71 7.92
CA SER A 115 1.82 0.74 9.39
C SER A 115 2.01 2.12 10.02
N GLY A 116 1.93 3.21 9.26
CA GLY A 116 2.08 4.56 9.81
C GLY A 116 3.44 4.75 10.50
N VAL A 117 3.45 5.37 11.68
CA VAL A 117 4.67 5.64 12.46
C VAL A 117 5.36 4.36 12.92
N THR A 118 4.63 3.27 13.16
CA THR A 118 5.19 1.94 13.43
C THR A 118 6.19 1.51 12.34
N GLY A 119 5.96 1.93 11.09
CA GLY A 119 6.82 1.67 9.95
C GLY A 119 8.25 2.17 10.07
N LEU A 120 8.48 3.23 10.86
CA LEU A 120 9.83 3.74 11.08
C LEU A 120 10.74 2.69 11.75
N GLY A 121 10.17 1.85 12.62
CA GLY A 121 10.91 0.72 13.20
C GLY A 121 11.20 -0.40 12.20
N VAL A 122 10.34 -0.59 11.19
CA VAL A 122 10.58 -1.54 10.09
C VAL A 122 11.77 -1.07 9.25
N ILE A 123 11.76 0.23 8.89
CA ILE A 123 12.86 0.86 8.14
C ILE A 123 14.17 0.77 8.94
N GLU A 124 14.13 1.05 10.25
CA GLU A 124 15.29 0.93 11.13
C GLU A 124 15.81 -0.52 11.19
N GLY A 125 14.93 -1.50 11.36
CA GLY A 125 15.29 -2.92 11.39
C GLY A 125 15.90 -3.41 10.08
N ALA A 126 15.36 -2.97 8.94
CA ALA A 126 15.90 -3.28 7.62
C ALA A 126 17.33 -2.72 7.46
N ARG A 127 17.52 -1.44 7.78
CA ARG A 127 18.82 -0.77 7.77
C ARG A 127 19.84 -1.48 8.64
N ASP A 128 19.48 -1.80 9.89
CA ASP A 128 20.38 -2.45 10.84
C ASP A 128 20.85 -3.84 10.40
N ARG A 129 20.06 -4.51 9.55
CA ARG A 129 20.37 -5.84 8.99
C ARG A 129 20.89 -5.80 7.55
N GLY A 130 20.96 -4.61 6.94
CA GLY A 130 21.41 -4.45 5.56
C GLY A 130 20.47 -5.06 4.52
N VAL A 131 19.17 -5.17 4.83
CA VAL A 131 18.14 -5.60 3.88
C VAL A 131 17.32 -4.39 3.41
N PHE A 132 16.48 -4.56 2.39
CA PHE A 132 15.72 -3.46 1.83
C PHE A 132 14.39 -3.21 2.55
N ALA A 133 13.98 -1.94 2.59
CA ALA A 133 12.65 -1.52 3.02
C ALA A 133 11.92 -0.76 1.90
N ILE A 134 10.59 -0.82 1.93
CA ILE A 134 9.69 -0.05 1.07
C ILE A 134 8.80 0.80 1.98
N GLY A 135 8.85 2.11 1.77
CA GLY A 135 8.02 3.08 2.47
C GLY A 135 6.58 3.13 1.97
N VAL A 136 5.73 3.90 2.64
CA VAL A 136 4.31 4.04 2.28
C VAL A 136 3.77 5.44 2.54
N ASP A 137 2.69 5.77 1.83
CA ASP A 137 1.92 7.01 1.86
C ASP A 137 2.69 8.21 1.32
N ALA A 138 3.82 8.55 1.93
CA ALA A 138 4.74 9.59 1.50
C ALA A 138 6.04 9.01 0.94
N ASN A 139 6.84 9.84 0.29
CA ASN A 139 8.18 9.44 -0.12
C ASN A 139 9.09 9.36 1.12
N GLN A 140 9.48 8.15 1.48
CA GLN A 140 10.35 7.84 2.62
C GLN A 140 11.75 7.38 2.18
N ASN A 141 12.10 7.49 0.89
CA ASN A 141 13.38 7.01 0.37
C ASN A 141 14.59 7.63 1.11
N GLY A 142 14.47 8.89 1.53
CA GLY A 142 15.49 9.61 2.29
C GLY A 142 15.60 9.23 3.79
N VAL A 143 14.72 8.39 4.33
CA VAL A 143 14.71 8.05 5.77
C VAL A 143 15.89 7.14 6.15
N ALA A 144 16.24 6.19 5.27
CA ALA A 144 17.40 5.32 5.43
C ALA A 144 18.08 5.07 4.07
N PRO A 145 18.80 6.07 3.51
CA PRO A 145 19.40 5.98 2.19
C PRO A 145 20.29 4.73 2.04
N GLY A 146 20.22 4.09 0.87
CA GLY A 146 20.94 2.84 0.58
C GLY A 146 20.20 1.57 0.96
N THR A 147 19.22 1.63 1.88
CA THR A 147 18.35 0.49 2.23
C THR A 147 16.88 0.72 1.91
N MET A 148 16.48 1.92 1.45
CA MET A 148 15.13 2.18 0.95
C MET A 148 15.03 1.83 -0.54
N LEU A 149 14.39 0.71 -0.87
CA LEU A 149 14.19 0.30 -2.27
C LEU A 149 13.27 1.27 -3.01
N THR A 150 12.17 1.67 -2.40
CA THR A 150 11.22 2.67 -2.94
C THR A 150 10.20 3.06 -1.86
N SER A 151 9.22 3.88 -2.22
CA SER A 151 8.02 4.12 -1.42
C SER A 151 6.77 3.95 -2.29
N MET A 152 5.78 3.24 -1.76
CA MET A 152 4.44 3.21 -2.35
C MET A 152 3.71 4.49 -1.94
N ILE A 153 3.57 5.41 -2.88
CA ILE A 153 2.98 6.73 -2.62
C ILE A 153 1.46 6.62 -2.64
N LYS A 154 0.81 7.32 -1.71
CA LYS A 154 -0.63 7.54 -1.67
C LYS A 154 -0.89 9.04 -1.54
N ARG A 155 -1.39 9.68 -2.60
CA ARG A 155 -1.51 11.13 -2.73
C ARG A 155 -2.74 11.71 -2.00
N VAL A 156 -2.83 11.42 -0.70
CA VAL A 156 -3.84 12.01 0.20
C VAL A 156 -3.67 13.53 0.24
N ASP A 157 -2.43 14.01 0.17
CA ASP A 157 -2.09 15.43 0.06
C ASP A 157 -2.79 16.13 -1.11
N ASN A 158 -2.66 15.59 -2.32
CA ASN A 158 -3.29 16.14 -3.51
C ASN A 158 -4.82 16.09 -3.42
N ALA A 159 -5.35 14.96 -2.92
CA ALA A 159 -6.78 14.78 -2.79
C ALA A 159 -7.37 15.81 -1.82
N LEU A 160 -6.75 16.00 -0.66
CA LEU A 160 -7.18 17.01 0.32
C LEU A 160 -6.98 18.44 -0.20
N TYR A 161 -5.84 18.74 -0.82
CA TYR A 161 -5.59 20.06 -1.41
C TYR A 161 -6.67 20.44 -2.43
N ARG A 162 -7.03 19.50 -3.32
CA ARG A 162 -8.11 19.69 -4.29
C ARG A 162 -9.42 20.03 -3.59
N TYR A 163 -9.82 19.23 -2.59
CA TYR A 163 -11.08 19.46 -1.89
C TYR A 163 -11.13 20.74 -1.07
N VAL A 164 -10.01 21.17 -0.49
CA VAL A 164 -9.90 22.48 0.17
C VAL A 164 -10.02 23.62 -0.86
N SER A 165 -9.37 23.48 -2.02
CA SER A 165 -9.48 24.43 -3.13
C SER A 165 -10.90 24.51 -3.67
N ASP A 166 -11.56 23.38 -3.92
CA ASP A 166 -12.95 23.31 -4.38
C ASP A 166 -13.89 23.92 -3.35
N ALA A 167 -13.65 23.71 -2.06
CA ALA A 167 -14.44 24.32 -1.00
C ALA A 167 -14.28 25.85 -0.97
N TYR A 168 -13.07 26.37 -1.22
CA TYR A 168 -12.77 27.80 -1.28
C TYR A 168 -13.37 28.48 -2.52
N ASN A 169 -13.42 27.78 -3.65
CA ASN A 169 -13.96 28.29 -4.92
C ASN A 169 -15.47 28.03 -5.11
N ASP A 170 -16.18 27.55 -4.09
CA ASP A 170 -17.59 27.13 -4.17
C ASP A 170 -17.88 26.02 -5.19
N GLU A 171 -16.90 25.14 -5.44
CA GLU A 171 -16.96 24.01 -6.38
C GLU A 171 -17.03 22.63 -5.68
N PHE A 172 -17.12 22.60 -4.35
CA PHE A 172 -17.14 21.35 -3.58
C PHE A 172 -18.26 20.40 -4.04
N ARG A 173 -17.89 19.12 -4.23
CA ARG A 173 -18.82 18.04 -4.54
C ARG A 173 -18.65 16.87 -3.58
N GLY A 174 -19.73 16.52 -2.88
CA GLY A 174 -19.78 15.27 -2.13
C GLY A 174 -19.87 14.04 -3.04
N GLY A 175 -20.08 12.89 -2.40
CA GLY A 175 -20.11 11.58 -3.05
C GLY A 175 -18.77 10.84 -2.97
N LEU A 176 -18.69 9.71 -3.67
CA LEU A 176 -17.53 8.82 -3.68
C LEU A 176 -16.55 9.22 -4.79
N VAL A 177 -15.28 9.36 -4.42
CA VAL A 177 -14.16 9.50 -5.36
C VAL A 177 -13.14 8.41 -5.09
N GLU A 178 -12.74 7.73 -6.16
CA GLU A 178 -11.72 6.69 -6.10
C GLU A 178 -10.44 7.13 -6.80
N TYR A 179 -9.30 6.84 -6.17
CA TYR A 179 -7.98 7.18 -6.68
C TYR A 179 -7.07 5.95 -6.77
N GLY A 180 -6.65 5.59 -7.96
CA GLY A 180 -5.68 4.53 -8.23
C GLY A 180 -4.52 5.03 -9.09
N LEU A 181 -3.90 4.13 -9.84
CA LEU A 181 -2.78 4.46 -10.73
C LEU A 181 -3.20 5.40 -11.86
N ALA A 182 -4.43 5.24 -12.37
CA ALA A 182 -4.97 6.04 -13.48
C ALA A 182 -5.19 7.51 -13.08
N GLU A 183 -5.61 7.76 -11.84
CA GLU A 183 -5.81 9.11 -11.29
C GLU A 183 -4.55 9.66 -10.60
N GLU A 184 -3.41 8.97 -10.74
CA GLU A 184 -2.14 9.32 -10.07
C GLU A 184 -2.27 9.41 -8.54
N GLY A 185 -3.26 8.72 -7.99
CA GLY A 185 -3.56 8.68 -6.56
C GLY A 185 -2.64 7.77 -5.77
N VAL A 186 -2.10 6.76 -6.44
CA VAL A 186 -1.07 5.87 -5.91
C VAL A 186 0.06 5.70 -6.91
N GLY A 187 1.24 5.29 -6.44
CA GLY A 187 2.38 5.09 -7.33
C GLY A 187 3.64 4.59 -6.64
N VAL A 188 4.75 4.63 -7.36
CA VAL A 188 6.08 4.21 -6.92
C VAL A 188 7.00 5.43 -6.93
N ALA A 189 7.78 5.66 -5.88
CA ALA A 189 8.73 6.76 -5.80
C ALA A 189 10.14 6.35 -6.24
N VAL A 190 10.70 7.11 -7.17
CA VAL A 190 12.11 6.99 -7.60
C VAL A 190 12.72 8.38 -7.56
N ASP A 191 13.85 8.50 -6.86
CA ASP A 191 14.58 9.74 -6.63
C ASP A 191 16.07 9.46 -6.40
N GLU A 192 16.84 10.49 -6.04
CA GLU A 192 18.29 10.39 -5.81
C GLU A 192 18.67 9.42 -4.68
N HIS A 193 17.74 9.02 -3.81
CA HIS A 193 18.03 8.15 -2.67
C HIS A 193 17.92 6.66 -3.01
N ASN A 194 17.22 6.28 -4.08
CA ASN A 194 17.00 4.88 -4.45
C ASN A 194 17.28 4.56 -5.93
N GLU A 195 17.52 5.54 -6.80
CA GLU A 195 17.79 5.30 -8.23
C GLU A 195 18.91 4.29 -8.48
N SER A 196 19.95 4.29 -7.63
CA SER A 196 21.07 3.35 -7.75
C SER A 196 20.72 1.91 -7.35
N LEU A 197 19.60 1.70 -6.66
CA LEU A 197 19.14 0.40 -6.20
C LEU A 197 18.24 -0.31 -7.23
N ILE A 198 17.69 0.44 -8.19
CA ILE A 198 16.74 -0.02 -9.18
C ILE A 198 17.36 0.11 -10.57
N ASP A 199 17.59 -1.01 -11.25
CA ASP A 199 18.10 -0.97 -12.62
C ASP A 199 17.02 -0.60 -13.65
N ALA A 200 17.47 -0.32 -14.87
CA ALA A 200 16.60 0.09 -15.97
C ALA A 200 15.56 -0.98 -16.36
N GLU A 201 15.88 -2.27 -16.18
CA GLU A 201 14.97 -3.37 -16.49
C GLU A 201 13.83 -3.41 -15.47
N MET A 202 14.15 -3.26 -14.18
CA MET A 202 13.16 -3.16 -13.12
C MET A 202 12.23 -1.95 -13.33
N LEU A 203 12.76 -0.78 -13.69
CA LEU A 203 11.95 0.41 -13.99
C LEU A 203 11.02 0.18 -15.19
N ALA A 204 11.56 -0.37 -16.28
CA ALA A 204 10.76 -0.68 -17.47
C ALA A 204 9.64 -1.67 -17.16
N ARG A 205 9.93 -2.70 -16.35
CA ARG A 205 8.95 -3.69 -15.94
C ARG A 205 7.85 -3.10 -15.06
N VAL A 206 8.20 -2.23 -14.10
CA VAL A 206 7.21 -1.51 -13.27
C VAL A 206 6.32 -0.61 -14.14
N ALA A 207 6.90 0.11 -15.11
CA ALA A 207 6.14 0.96 -16.03
C ALA A 207 5.17 0.15 -16.91
N GLU A 208 5.61 -0.99 -17.46
CA GLU A 208 4.74 -1.90 -18.21
C GLU A 208 3.57 -2.41 -17.36
N LEU A 209 3.84 -2.88 -16.14
CA LEU A 209 2.82 -3.39 -15.23
C LEU A 209 1.82 -2.28 -14.85
N ARG A 210 2.28 -1.05 -14.65
CA ARG A 210 1.41 0.11 -14.40
C ARG A 210 0.42 0.29 -15.53
N GLU A 211 0.88 0.32 -16.79
CA GLU A 211 0.00 0.51 -17.95
C GLU A 211 -0.99 -0.65 -18.11
N ARG A 212 -0.58 -1.88 -17.83
CA ARG A 212 -1.45 -3.06 -17.87
C ARG A 212 -2.52 -3.06 -16.77
N ILE A 213 -2.23 -2.48 -15.60
CA ILE A 213 -3.23 -2.27 -14.55
C ILE A 213 -4.20 -1.16 -14.95
N ILE A 214 -3.69 -0.02 -15.46
CA ILE A 214 -4.51 1.12 -15.90
C ILE A 214 -5.45 0.71 -17.04
N SER A 215 -4.99 -0.10 -18.00
CA SER A 215 -5.81 -0.60 -19.09
C SER A 215 -6.84 -1.66 -18.65
N GLY A 216 -6.69 -2.21 -17.44
CA GLY A 216 -7.53 -3.27 -16.89
C GLY A 216 -7.17 -4.68 -17.37
N GLU A 217 -6.06 -4.84 -18.10
CA GLU A 217 -5.51 -6.15 -18.48
C GLU A 217 -5.10 -6.95 -17.24
N ILE A 218 -4.47 -6.29 -16.27
CA ILE A 218 -4.21 -6.83 -14.94
C ILE A 218 -5.23 -6.26 -13.97
N ARG A 219 -6.03 -7.15 -13.37
CA ARG A 219 -6.90 -6.80 -12.24
C ARG A 219 -6.22 -7.22 -10.94
N VAL A 220 -5.83 -6.23 -10.16
CA VAL A 220 -5.13 -6.45 -8.90
C VAL A 220 -6.15 -6.87 -7.82
N PRO A 221 -5.88 -7.90 -6.99
CA PRO A 221 -6.76 -8.25 -5.89
C PRO A 221 -6.69 -7.22 -4.76
N SER A 222 -7.83 -6.88 -4.18
CA SER A 222 -7.96 -5.99 -3.02
C SER A 222 -8.21 -6.73 -1.70
N GLU A 223 -8.35 -8.05 -1.75
CA GLU A 223 -8.58 -8.89 -0.58
C GLU A 223 -7.53 -10.01 -0.55
N THR A 224 -7.10 -10.35 0.66
CA THR A 224 -6.24 -11.52 0.84
C THR A 224 -7.10 -12.78 0.72
N GLY A 225 -6.59 -13.84 0.11
CA GLY A 225 -7.28 -15.14 0.05
C GLY A 225 -7.56 -15.78 1.43
N ARG A 226 -7.13 -15.13 2.52
CA ARG A 226 -7.42 -15.49 3.91
C ARG A 226 -8.83 -15.01 4.26
N GLY A 227 -9.83 -15.68 3.70
CA GLY A 227 -11.22 -15.37 3.97
C GLY A 227 -11.51 -15.40 5.47
N HIS A 228 -11.75 -14.25 6.08
CA HIS A 228 -12.52 -14.17 7.32
C HIS A 228 -13.94 -14.63 6.97
N GLY A 229 -14.27 -15.85 7.39
CA GLY A 229 -15.44 -16.63 7.00
C GLY A 229 -16.70 -15.84 6.63
N ARG A 230 -16.96 -15.71 5.33
CA ARG A 230 -18.32 -15.72 4.79
C ARG A 230 -18.62 -17.13 4.25
N LYS A 231 -19.02 -18.02 5.16
CA LYS A 231 -19.82 -19.20 4.76
C LYS A 231 -21.16 -18.69 4.24
N GLY A 232 -21.44 -18.88 2.96
CA GLY A 232 -22.81 -18.85 2.46
C GLY A 232 -23.07 -17.95 1.26
N ALA A 233 -22.59 -18.36 0.09
CA ALA A 233 -23.34 -18.16 -1.14
C ALA A 233 -23.40 -19.53 -1.83
N ARG A 234 -24.45 -20.29 -1.53
CA ARG A 234 -24.80 -21.46 -2.34
C ARG A 234 -25.17 -20.95 -3.72
N ALA A 235 -24.49 -21.45 -4.74
CA ALA A 235 -24.92 -21.29 -6.13
C ALA A 235 -26.39 -21.76 -6.25
N PRO A 236 -27.27 -21.02 -6.96
CA PRO A 236 -28.59 -21.52 -7.26
C PRO A 236 -28.44 -22.75 -8.15
N ARG A 237 -28.96 -23.89 -7.68
CA ARG A 237 -29.21 -25.04 -8.56
C ARG A 237 -30.35 -24.66 -9.49
N ILE A 238 -30.02 -24.73 -10.77
CA ILE A 238 -30.90 -24.60 -11.94
C ILE A 238 -31.98 -25.71 -11.87
N PRO A 239 -33.19 -25.52 -12.41
CA PRO A 239 -33.99 -26.64 -12.91
C PRO A 239 -33.41 -27.22 -14.20
#